data_AF-A0A2G6HHH9-F1
#
_entry.id   AF-A0A2G6HHH9-F1
#
_cell.length_a   1.000
_cell.length_b   1.000
_cell.length_c   1.000
_cell.angle_alpha   90.00
_cell.angle_beta   90.00
_cell.angle_gamma   90.00
#
_symmetry.space_group_name_H-M   'P 1'
#
loop_
_entity.id
_entity.type
_entity.pdbx_description
1 polymer ?
#
loop_
_entity_poly.entity_id
_entity_poly.type
_entity_poly.pdbx_seq_one_letter_code
_entity_poly.pdbx_strand_id
1 'polypeptide(L)'
;GIFGDPHVTGKPAGDDLIEGKRTALLALTWRNASSFERETIMKAFHSQTEISPSLLNDIRAIVDKRGRTAHEKLISSLVNEGLETLSSASLSAHAQDLLTVLGELLTRRHT
;
A
#
# COMPACT_ATOMS: atom_id res chain seq x y z
N GLY A 1 -0.23 -9.53 -4.04
CA GLY A 1 -0.05 -8.06 -4.15
C GLY A 1 1.19 -7.69 -4.92
N ILE A 2 1.44 -6.39 -5.16
CA ILE A 2 2.49 -5.90 -6.10
C ILE A 2 3.91 -6.31 -5.68
N PHE A 3 4.20 -6.28 -4.37
CA PHE A 3 5.53 -6.52 -3.80
C PHE A 3 5.67 -7.85 -3.07
N GLY A 4 4.64 -8.71 -3.07
CA GLY A 4 4.72 -10.00 -2.38
C GLY A 4 5.82 -10.86 -3.00
N ASP A 5 6.64 -11.51 -2.17
CA ASP A 5 7.52 -12.58 -2.61
C ASP A 5 6.68 -13.86 -2.78
N PRO A 6 6.57 -14.43 -3.98
CA PRO A 6 5.82 -15.67 -4.21
C PRO A 6 6.25 -16.83 -3.32
N HIS A 7 7.53 -16.90 -2.92
CA HIS A 7 8.03 -17.94 -2.02
C HIS A 7 7.47 -17.82 -0.60
N VAL A 8 7.08 -16.62 -0.20
CA VAL A 8 6.47 -16.33 1.12
C VAL A 8 4.94 -16.34 1.01
N THR A 9 4.39 -15.76 -0.06
CA THR A 9 2.93 -15.58 -0.21
C THR A 9 2.22 -16.77 -0.84
N GLY A 10 2.95 -17.72 -1.46
CA GLY A 10 2.40 -18.89 -2.14
C GLY A 10 1.58 -18.58 -3.39
N LYS A 11 1.63 -17.34 -3.88
CA LYS A 11 0.90 -16.81 -5.04
C LYS A 11 1.79 -15.92 -5.90
N PRO A 12 1.54 -15.80 -7.21
CA PRO A 12 2.25 -14.86 -8.06
C PRO A 12 2.17 -13.42 -7.51
N ALA A 13 3.24 -12.68 -7.68
CA ALA A 13 3.21 -11.26 -7.40
C ALA A 13 2.44 -10.53 -8.51
N GLY A 14 1.68 -9.50 -8.16
CA GLY A 14 0.87 -8.75 -9.13
C GLY A 14 -0.60 -9.17 -9.24
N ASP A 15 -1.08 -10.13 -8.43
CA ASP A 15 -2.50 -10.52 -8.40
C ASP A 15 -3.46 -9.32 -8.27
N ASP A 16 -3.11 -8.33 -7.44
CA ASP A 16 -3.95 -7.14 -7.26
C ASP A 16 -4.09 -6.30 -8.54
N LEU A 17 -3.09 -6.35 -9.42
CA LEU A 17 -3.14 -5.69 -10.72
C LEU A 17 -4.03 -6.46 -11.69
N ILE A 18 -3.91 -7.80 -11.73
CA ILE A 18 -4.73 -8.66 -12.59
C ILE A 18 -6.21 -8.57 -12.19
N GLU A 19 -6.50 -8.59 -10.89
CA GLU A 19 -7.86 -8.40 -10.36
C GLU A 19 -8.38 -6.96 -10.52
N GLY A 20 -7.56 -6.02 -11.02
CA GLY A 20 -7.93 -4.63 -11.20
C GLY A 20 -8.25 -3.90 -9.89
N LYS A 21 -7.64 -4.32 -8.78
CA LYS A 21 -7.85 -3.69 -7.47
C LYS A 21 -7.27 -2.29 -7.46
N ARG A 22 -8.10 -1.32 -7.09
CA ARG A 22 -7.73 0.10 -6.99
C ARG A 22 -7.28 0.43 -5.57
N THR A 23 -6.19 -0.19 -5.14
CA THR A 23 -5.65 0.00 -3.78
C THR A 23 -5.19 1.43 -3.54
N ALA A 24 -5.12 1.87 -2.26
CA ALA A 24 -4.64 3.21 -1.92
C ALA A 24 -3.23 3.48 -2.48
N LEU A 25 -2.33 2.49 -2.41
CA LEU A 25 -0.99 2.58 -3.00
C LEU A 25 -1.04 2.85 -4.52
N LEU A 26 -1.90 2.14 -5.26
CA LEU A 26 -2.05 2.35 -6.70
C LEU A 26 -2.72 3.69 -7.04
N ALA A 27 -3.72 4.12 -6.26
CA ALA A 27 -4.35 5.41 -6.45
C ALA A 27 -3.35 6.57 -6.24
N LEU A 28 -2.52 6.49 -5.20
CA LEU A 28 -1.46 7.46 -4.94
C LEU A 28 -0.37 7.43 -6.02
N THR A 29 0.04 6.23 -6.44
CA THR A 29 0.97 6.04 -7.57
C THR A 29 0.42 6.72 -8.82
N TRP A 30 -0.82 6.43 -9.18
CA TRP A 30 -1.50 6.99 -10.36
C TRP A 30 -1.57 8.51 -10.33
N ARG A 31 -1.96 9.08 -9.18
CA ARG A 31 -2.05 10.52 -8.98
C ARG A 31 -0.72 11.22 -9.30
N ASN A 32 0.40 10.62 -8.90
CA ASN A 32 1.74 11.19 -9.05
C ASN A 32 2.47 10.75 -10.33
N ALA A 33 1.91 9.82 -11.09
CA ALA A 33 2.49 9.26 -12.30
C ALA A 33 2.37 10.19 -13.52
N SER A 34 3.34 10.12 -14.42
CA SER A 34 3.25 10.73 -15.76
C SER A 34 2.23 10.01 -16.65
N SER A 35 1.88 10.59 -17.80
CA SER A 35 1.03 9.94 -18.81
C SER A 35 1.58 8.58 -19.24
N PHE A 36 2.87 8.50 -19.55
CA PHE A 36 3.54 7.25 -19.95
C PHE A 36 3.54 6.19 -18.83
N GLU A 37 3.77 6.60 -17.59
CA GLU A 37 3.73 5.71 -16.43
C GLU A 37 2.30 5.16 -16.20
N ARG A 38 1.27 6.01 -16.39
CA ARG A 38 -0.14 5.59 -16.32
C ARG A 38 -0.51 4.58 -17.41
N GLU A 39 -0.05 4.77 -18.63
CA GLU A 39 -0.23 3.78 -19.71
C GLU A 39 0.37 2.42 -19.34
N THR A 40 1.55 2.42 -18.72
CA THR A 40 2.21 1.20 -18.25
C THR A 40 1.39 0.49 -17.18
N ILE A 41 0.83 1.23 -16.22
CA ILE A 41 -0.09 0.68 -15.21
C ILE A 41 -1.35 0.10 -15.86
N MET A 42 -1.93 0.80 -16.84
CA MET A 42 -3.14 0.33 -17.54
C MET A 42 -2.90 -0.98 -18.32
N LYS A 43 -1.72 -1.19 -18.89
CA LYS A 43 -1.37 -2.45 -19.55
C LYS A 43 -1.52 -3.65 -18.60
N ALA A 44 -1.14 -3.49 -17.33
CA ALA A 44 -1.33 -4.56 -16.34
C ALA A 44 -2.79 -4.77 -15.95
N PHE A 45 -3.59 -3.71 -15.80
CA PHE A 45 -5.03 -3.86 -15.53
C PHE A 45 -5.82 -4.51 -16.67
N HIS A 46 -5.33 -4.41 -17.90
CA HIS A 46 -5.92 -5.10 -19.05
C HIS A 46 -5.39 -6.52 -19.25
N SER A 47 -4.41 -6.96 -18.45
CA SER A 47 -3.89 -8.32 -18.51
C SER A 47 -4.89 -9.27 -17.84
N GLN A 48 -5.55 -10.12 -18.63
CA GLN A 48 -6.68 -10.94 -18.18
C GLN A 48 -6.27 -12.21 -17.41
N THR A 49 -5.05 -12.70 -17.62
CA THR A 49 -4.59 -13.99 -17.08
C THR A 49 -3.27 -13.88 -16.33
N GLU A 50 -2.26 -13.23 -16.91
CA GLU A 50 -0.94 -13.09 -16.30
C GLU A 50 -0.26 -11.76 -16.67
N ILE A 51 0.62 -11.29 -15.80
CA ILE A 51 1.49 -10.13 -16.03
C ILE A 51 2.92 -10.64 -16.26
N SER A 52 3.55 -10.20 -17.35
CA SER A 52 4.94 -10.58 -17.60
C SER A 52 5.88 -10.08 -16.50
N PRO A 53 6.97 -10.81 -16.19
CA PRO A 53 7.93 -10.37 -15.17
C PRO A 53 8.53 -8.98 -15.44
N SER A 54 8.74 -8.62 -16.72
CA SER A 54 9.22 -7.30 -17.12
C SER A 54 8.22 -6.20 -16.80
N LEU A 55 6.95 -6.37 -17.17
CA LEU A 55 5.89 -5.40 -16.89
C LEU A 55 5.67 -5.25 -15.39
N LEU A 56 5.73 -6.33 -14.62
CA LEU A 56 5.63 -6.28 -13.17
C LEU A 56 6.78 -5.47 -12.55
N ASN A 57 8.01 -5.64 -13.05
CA ASN A 57 9.16 -4.89 -12.58
C ASN A 57 9.07 -3.40 -12.93
N ASP A 58 8.59 -3.05 -14.12
CA ASP A 58 8.32 -1.66 -14.51
C ASP A 58 7.31 -1.02 -13.57
N ILE A 59 6.21 -1.73 -13.26
CA ILE A 59 5.19 -1.23 -12.35
C ILE A 59 5.73 -1.08 -10.93
N ARG A 60 6.54 -2.03 -10.44
CA ARG A 60 7.20 -1.91 -9.14
C ARG A 60 8.07 -0.66 -9.07
N ALA A 61 8.86 -0.38 -10.11
CA ALA A 61 9.68 0.83 -10.19
C ALA A 61 8.83 2.11 -10.19
N ILE A 62 7.70 2.12 -10.91
CA ILE A 62 6.76 3.25 -10.91
C ILE A 62 6.15 3.44 -9.52
N VAL A 63 5.68 2.38 -8.87
CA VAL A 63 5.10 2.44 -7.52
C VAL A 63 6.12 2.93 -6.51
N ASP A 64 7.36 2.44 -6.60
CA ASP A 64 8.45 2.87 -5.73
C ASP A 64 8.72 4.38 -5.87
N LYS A 65 8.82 4.85 -7.12
CA LYS A 65 9.12 6.25 -7.46
C LYS A 65 7.97 7.22 -7.17
N ARG A 66 6.71 6.80 -7.37
CA ARG A 66 5.54 7.71 -7.39
C ARG A 66 4.60 7.51 -6.21
N GLY A 67 4.47 6.29 -5.72
CA GLY A 67 3.47 5.90 -4.73
C GLY A 67 4.01 5.72 -3.32
N ARG A 68 5.17 5.06 -3.16
CA ARG A 68 5.64 4.57 -1.86
C ARG A 68 5.73 5.68 -0.82
N THR A 69 6.47 6.75 -1.09
CA THR A 69 6.62 7.86 -0.13
C THR A 69 5.29 8.51 0.22
N ALA A 70 4.39 8.70 -0.76
CA ALA A 70 3.07 9.27 -0.50
C ALA A 70 2.19 8.34 0.34
N HIS A 71 2.32 7.03 0.14
CA HIS A 71 1.60 6.01 0.89
C HIS A 71 2.09 5.94 2.34
N GLU A 72 3.41 5.93 2.58
CA GLU A 72 3.96 5.98 3.94
C GLU A 72 3.53 7.26 4.67
N LYS A 73 3.54 8.42 3.99
CA LYS A 73 3.02 9.67 4.57
C LYS A 73 1.53 9.57 4.94
N LEU A 74 0.71 8.92 4.10
CA LEU A 74 -0.70 8.71 4.40
C LEU A 74 -0.87 7.82 5.63
N ILE A 75 -0.12 6.73 5.73
CA ILE A 75 -0.13 5.86 6.91
C ILE A 75 0.24 6.65 8.16
N SER A 76 1.38 7.37 8.16
CA SER A 76 1.81 8.18 9.30
C SER A 76 0.77 9.22 9.70
N SER A 77 0.14 9.88 8.73
CA SER A 77 -0.92 10.86 8.99
C SER A 77 -2.13 10.23 9.69
N LEU A 78 -2.60 9.07 9.20
CA LEU A 78 -3.75 8.37 9.78
C LEU A 78 -3.44 7.82 11.18
N VAL A 79 -2.21 7.36 11.41
CA VAL A 79 -1.76 6.92 12.74
C VAL A 79 -1.75 8.08 13.72
N ASN A 80 -1.16 9.22 13.34
CA ASN A 80 -1.10 10.40 14.20
C ASN A 80 -2.52 10.90 14.54
N GLU A 81 -3.40 11.01 13.54
CA GLU A 81 -4.80 11.40 13.74
C GLU A 81 -5.53 10.44 14.69
N GLY A 82 -5.30 9.13 14.53
CA GLY A 82 -5.87 8.11 15.42
C GLY A 82 -5.38 8.24 16.85
N LEU A 83 -4.09 8.47 17.07
CA LEU A 83 -3.49 8.64 18.39
C LEU A 83 -3.94 9.93 19.08
N GLU A 84 -4.01 11.04 18.33
CA GLU A 84 -4.54 12.31 18.83
C GLU A 84 -6.00 12.15 19.28
N THR A 85 -6.82 11.51 18.44
CA THR A 85 -8.23 11.23 18.77
C THR A 85 -8.34 10.36 20.02
N LEU A 86 -7.54 9.30 20.11
CA LEU A 86 -7.52 8.38 21.25
C LEU A 86 -7.16 9.08 22.56
N SER A 87 -6.20 10.01 22.54
CA SER A 87 -5.77 10.76 23.72
C SER A 87 -6.86 11.66 24.32
N SER A 88 -7.83 12.08 23.49
CA SER A 88 -8.96 12.92 23.89
C SER A 88 -10.23 12.13 24.20
N ALA A 89 -10.21 10.81 23.99
CA ALA A 89 -11.38 9.95 24.15
C ALA A 89 -11.69 9.69 25.63
N SER A 90 -12.99 9.64 25.97
CA SER A 90 -13.48 9.27 27.30
C SER A 90 -13.37 7.76 27.56
N LEU A 91 -12.14 7.26 27.59
CA LEU A 91 -11.78 5.87 27.87
C LEU A 91 -10.94 5.79 29.16
N SER A 92 -10.88 4.61 29.78
CA SER A 92 -9.95 4.38 30.88
C SER A 92 -8.50 4.45 30.39
N ALA A 93 -7.57 4.85 31.26
CA ALA A 93 -6.15 4.91 30.95
C ALA A 93 -5.62 3.58 30.38
N HIS A 94 -6.03 2.45 30.98
CA HIS A 94 -5.66 1.12 30.50
C HIS A 94 -6.13 0.83 29.06
N ALA A 95 -7.34 1.25 28.69
CA ALA A 95 -7.85 1.08 27.34
C ALA A 95 -7.09 1.97 26.32
N GLN A 96 -6.74 3.20 26.71
CA GLN A 96 -5.93 4.09 25.88
C GLN A 96 -4.53 3.50 25.63
N ASP A 97 -3.88 2.97 26.66
CA ASP A 97 -2.55 2.34 26.54
C ASP A 97 -2.60 1.13 25.59
N LEU A 98 -3.57 0.24 25.77
CA LEU A 98 -3.73 -0.96 24.93
C LEU A 98 -3.96 -0.60 23.46
N LEU A 99 -4.85 0.36 23.19
CA LEU A 99 -5.17 0.79 21.82
C LEU A 99 -3.99 1.51 21.16
N THR A 100 -3.22 2.27 21.94
CA THR A 100 -1.98 2.90 21.47
C THR A 100 -0.97 1.84 21.02
N VAL A 101 -0.69 0.85 21.88
CA VAL A 101 0.22 -0.26 21.55
C VAL A 101 -0.28 -1.04 20.32
N LEU A 102 -1.57 -1.32 20.25
CA LEU A 102 -2.16 -2.00 19.08
C LEU A 102 -1.95 -1.19 17.79
N GLY A 103 -2.17 0.13 17.83
CA GLY A 103 -1.95 1.00 16.68
C GLY A 103 -0.51 0.98 16.18
N GLU A 104 0.46 1.02 17.10
CA GLU A 104 1.88 0.89 16.76
C GLU A 104 2.21 -0.48 16.15
N LEU A 105 1.68 -1.57 16.71
CA LEU A 105 1.92 -2.93 16.21
C LEU A 105 1.33 -3.16 14.81
N LEU A 106 0.17 -2.56 14.51
CA LEU A 106 -0.47 -2.69 13.19
C LEU A 106 0.25 -1.92 12.09
N THR A 107 1.04 -0.90 12.46
CA THR A 107 1.63 0.05 11.50
C THR A 107 3.14 -0.06 11.38
N ARG A 108 3.84 -0.60 12.39
CA ARG A 108 5.25 -0.97 12.29
C ARG A 108 5.39 -2.36 11.65
N ARG A 109 5.91 -2.42 10.42
CA ARG A 109 6.39 -3.68 9.84
C ARG A 109 7.83 -3.92 10.29
N HIS A 110 8.08 -5.05 10.94
CA HIS A 110 9.44 -5.57 11.09
C HIS A 110 9.97 -5.90 9.69
N THR A 111 11.05 -5.24 9.29
CA THR A 111 11.86 -5.58 8.11
C THR A 111 12.64 -6.86 8.33
#